data_AF-A0A8J6ATS1-F1
#
_entry.id   AF-A0A8J6ATS1-F1
#
_cell.length_a   1.000
_cell.length_b   1.000
_cell.length_c   1.000
_cell.angle_alpha   90.00
_cell.angle_beta   90.00
_cell.angle_gamma   90.00
#
_symmetry.space_group_name_H-M   'P 1'
#
loop_
_entity.id
_entity.type
_entity.pdbx_description
1 polymer ?
#
loop_
_entity_poly.entity_id
_entity_poly.type
_entity_poly.pdbx_seq_one_letter_code
_entity_poly.pdbx_strand_id
1 'polypeptide(L)'
;MGFIQLSEDFIFIEPLNDTVAITGHPHRVYRQKRSVEEKAKEESLPHSPSCGVISDKGRTRSKKITESGRGKRYSYKLPQEYNIETVVVAEPAMVSYHGADAARRFILTILNMVGKL
;
A
#
# COMPACT_ATOMS: atom_id res chain seq x y z
N MET A 1 -0.02 -4.60 -33.43
CA MET A 1 -0.01 -3.36 -32.61
C MET A 1 -1.18 -3.40 -31.65
N GLY A 2 -0.94 -3.31 -30.34
CA GLY A 2 -1.99 -3.29 -29.32
C GLY A 2 -1.83 -2.11 -28.37
N PHE A 3 -2.91 -1.66 -27.74
CA PHE A 3 -2.84 -0.64 -26.70
C PHE A 3 -3.83 -0.95 -25.56
N ILE A 4 -3.47 -0.48 -24.36
CA ILE A 4 -4.33 -0.53 -23.17
C ILE A 4 -4.69 0.91 -22.82
N GLN A 5 -5.98 1.18 -22.74
CA GLN A 5 -6.51 2.48 -22.34
C GLN A 5 -6.80 2.46 -20.83
N LEU A 6 -6.09 3.31 -20.10
CA LEU A 6 -6.40 3.66 -18.71
C LEU A 6 -7.11 5.02 -18.70
N SER A 7 -7.69 5.43 -17.57
CA SER A 7 -8.47 6.67 -17.47
C SER A 7 -7.73 7.91 -17.99
N GLU A 8 -6.42 8.01 -17.72
CA GLU A 8 -5.59 9.18 -18.05
C GLU A 8 -4.40 8.85 -18.96
N ASP A 9 -4.12 7.57 -19.20
CA ASP A 9 -2.90 7.10 -19.86
C ASP A 9 -3.15 6.02 -20.90
N PHE A 10 -2.29 5.96 -21.91
CA PHE A 10 -2.23 4.86 -22.87
C PHE A 10 -0.92 4.09 -22.71
N ILE A 11 -1.02 2.76 -22.72
CA ILE A 11 0.13 1.86 -22.82
C ILE A 11 0.10 1.22 -24.20
N PHE A 12 1.15 1.43 -25.00
CA PHE A 12 1.29 0.85 -26.32
C PHE A 12 2.19 -0.38 -26.27
N ILE A 13 1.84 -1.41 -27.04
CA ILE A 13 2.56 -2.67 -27.18
C ILE A 13 2.79 -2.93 -28.67
N GLU A 14 4.05 -2.86 -29.09
CA GLU A 14 4.50 -3.05 -30.47
C GLU A 14 5.44 -4.27 -30.53
N PRO A 15 5.28 -5.22 -31.47
CA PRO A 15 6.30 -6.24 -31.67
C PRO A 15 7.62 -5.59 -32.11
N LEU A 16 8.72 -5.93 -31.43
CA LEU A 16 10.05 -5.75 -32.00
C LEU A 16 10.21 -6.84 -33.08
N ASN A 17 10.96 -6.54 -34.15
CA ASN A 17 11.31 -7.42 -35.29
C ASN A 17 11.29 -8.92 -34.94
N ASP A 18 10.95 -9.79 -35.90
CA ASP A 18 10.77 -11.28 -35.83
C ASP A 18 12.01 -12.08 -35.37
N THR A 19 12.72 -11.57 -34.39
CA THR A 19 13.80 -12.16 -33.64
C THR A 19 13.16 -12.99 -32.55
N VAL A 20 13.09 -14.29 -32.78
CA VAL A 20 12.60 -15.23 -31.78
C VAL A 20 13.65 -15.32 -30.67
N ALA A 21 13.32 -14.78 -29.49
CA ALA A 21 14.11 -15.03 -28.29
C ALA A 21 13.70 -16.39 -27.70
N ILE A 22 14.56 -16.96 -26.85
CA ILE A 22 14.29 -18.22 -26.13
C ILE A 22 12.96 -18.16 -25.33
N THR A 23 12.47 -16.95 -25.05
CA THR A 23 11.22 -16.65 -24.32
C THR A 23 10.05 -16.20 -25.21
N GLY A 24 10.16 -16.27 -26.54
CA GLY A 24 9.11 -15.87 -27.50
C GLY A 24 9.42 -14.59 -28.30
N HIS A 25 8.37 -13.94 -28.83
CA HIS A 25 8.50 -12.72 -29.64
C HIS A 25 8.67 -11.48 -28.73
N PRO A 26 9.73 -10.67 -28.92
CA PRO A 26 9.94 -9.48 -28.12
C PRO A 26 8.91 -8.40 -28.47
N HIS A 27 8.42 -7.69 -27.45
CA HIS A 27 7.52 -6.54 -27.61
C HIS A 27 8.09 -5.30 -26.92
N ARG A 28 7.96 -4.15 -27.57
CA ARG A 28 8.26 -2.81 -27.05
C ARG A 28 7.01 -2.25 -26.36
N VAL A 29 7.16 -1.84 -25.11
CA VAL A 29 6.08 -1.22 -24.32
C VAL A 29 6.45 0.21 -23.95
N TYR A 30 5.60 1.17 -24.28
CA TYR A 30 5.78 2.59 -23.89
C TYR A 30 4.47 3.21 -23.40
N ARG A 31 4.57 4.14 -22.45
CA ARG A 31 3.44 4.81 -21.81
C ARG A 31 3.36 6.26 -22.27
N GLN A 32 2.21 6.66 -22.78
CA GLN A 32 1.91 8.04 -23.17
C GLN A 32 0.84 8.56 -22.22
N LYS A 33 1.19 9.58 -21.43
CA LYS A 33 0.22 10.31 -20.61
C LYS A 33 -0.51 11.32 -21.48
N ARG A 34 -1.82 11.50 -21.28
CA ARG A 34 -2.50 12.70 -21.81
C ARG A 34 -1.94 13.90 -21.06
N SER A 35 -1.12 14.71 -21.71
CA SER A 35 -0.78 16.03 -21.20
C SER A 35 -2.06 16.87 -21.23
N VAL A 36 -2.74 16.99 -20.07
CA VAL A 36 -3.66 18.10 -19.85
C VAL A 36 -2.78 19.31 -19.61
N GLU A 37 -2.73 20.17 -20.62
CA GLU A 37 -2.12 21.48 -20.53
C GLU A 37 -3.10 22.36 -19.73
N GLU A 38 -2.87 22.54 -18.42
CA GLU A 38 -3.64 23.52 -17.66
C GLU A 38 -2.72 24.47 -16.90
N LYS A 39 -2.93 25.73 -17.25
CA LYS A 39 -2.22 26.92 -16.83
C LYS A 39 -2.47 27.19 -15.34
N ALA A 40 -1.42 27.71 -14.70
CA ALA A 40 -1.42 28.74 -13.67
C ALA A 40 -2.70 28.97 -12.80
N LYS A 41 -2.44 28.86 -11.48
CA LYS A 41 -2.82 29.80 -10.40
C LYS A 41 -4.15 29.55 -9.63
N GLU A 42 -3.98 29.71 -8.32
CA GLU A 42 -4.93 30.19 -7.30
C GLU A 42 -5.95 29.22 -6.66
N GLU A 43 -5.65 28.92 -5.40
CA GLU A 43 -6.54 28.93 -4.22
C GLU A 43 -8.05 28.77 -4.43
N SER A 44 -8.59 27.68 -3.87
CA SER A 44 -9.72 27.76 -2.92
C SER A 44 -10.05 26.37 -2.36
N LEU A 45 -10.05 26.26 -1.02
CA LEU A 45 -10.75 25.20 -0.31
C LEU A 45 -12.26 25.37 -0.49
N PRO A 46 -13.03 24.27 -0.47
CA PRO A 46 -14.06 24.21 0.57
C PRO A 46 -14.22 22.84 1.22
N HIS A 47 -14.60 22.91 2.49
CA HIS A 47 -15.02 21.88 3.44
C HIS A 47 -15.62 20.58 2.84
N SER A 48 -15.09 19.44 3.31
CA SER A 48 -15.79 18.16 3.37
C SER A 48 -15.67 17.58 4.80
N PRO A 49 -16.70 16.94 5.37
CA PRO A 49 -16.58 16.28 6.67
C PRO A 49 -15.98 14.90 6.45
N SER A 50 -14.69 14.86 6.13
CA SER A 50 -13.95 13.61 6.03
C SER A 50 -13.50 13.19 7.43
N CYS A 51 -13.96 12.02 7.88
CA CYS A 51 -13.43 11.28 9.01
C CYS A 51 -11.90 11.29 8.96
N GLY A 52 -11.28 12.07 9.85
CA GLY A 52 -9.84 12.28 9.87
C GLY A 52 -9.19 11.28 10.81
N VAL A 53 -8.54 10.25 10.25
CA VAL A 53 -7.45 9.61 10.99
C VAL A 53 -6.32 10.64 11.03
N ILE A 54 -6.07 11.20 12.20
CA ILE A 54 -4.91 12.06 12.43
C ILE A 54 -3.69 11.18 12.23
N SER A 55 -3.04 11.29 11.07
CA SER A 55 -1.79 10.60 10.81
C SER A 55 -0.73 11.27 11.68
N ASP A 56 -0.19 10.54 12.65
CA ASP A 56 0.94 10.98 13.47
C ASP A 56 2.08 11.43 12.56
N LYS A 57 2.20 12.75 12.41
CA LYS A 57 3.28 13.43 11.71
C LYS A 57 4.52 13.31 12.58
N GLY A 58 5.16 12.15 12.55
CA GLY A 58 6.21 11.81 13.50
C GLY A 58 7.15 10.68 13.07
N ARG A 59 7.48 10.55 11.78
CA ARG A 59 8.70 9.82 11.38
C ARG A 59 9.41 10.50 10.21
N THR A 60 10.46 11.24 10.55
CA THR A 60 11.53 11.61 9.62
C THR A 60 12.28 10.33 9.18
N ARG A 61 11.77 9.64 8.16
CA ARG A 61 12.51 8.54 7.54
C ARG A 61 13.57 9.09 6.59
N SER A 62 14.78 9.23 7.15
CA SER A 62 16.08 8.86 6.58
C SER A 62 16.22 8.94 5.05
N LYS A 63 17.09 9.86 4.60
CA LYS A 63 17.70 9.88 3.26
C LYS A 63 18.19 8.48 2.88
N LYS A 64 17.65 7.89 1.80
CA LYS A 64 18.31 6.78 1.08
C LYS A 64 18.47 7.11 -0.39
N ILE A 65 19.72 7.47 -0.71
CA ILE A 65 20.53 7.15 -1.88
C ILE A 65 19.72 6.62 -3.09
N THR A 66 19.80 7.39 -4.17
CA THR A 66 19.42 7.02 -5.53
C THR A 66 20.24 5.81 -5.99
N GLU A 67 19.72 4.60 -5.80
CA GLU A 67 20.29 3.42 -6.43
C GLU A 67 19.65 3.21 -7.80
N SER A 68 20.50 3.31 -8.82
CA SER A 68 20.22 3.18 -10.25
C SER A 68 19.37 1.97 -10.62
N GLY A 69 18.30 2.19 -11.39
CA GLY A 69 18.12 1.62 -12.74
C GLY A 69 18.29 0.12 -13.00
N ARG A 70 18.23 -0.77 -12.00
CA ARG A 70 18.15 -2.22 -12.22
C ARG A 70 16.84 -2.75 -11.67
N GLY A 71 16.02 -3.28 -12.57
CA GLY A 71 14.71 -3.85 -12.27
C GLY A 71 14.80 -4.81 -11.09
N LYS A 72 14.14 -4.43 -10.00
CA LYS A 72 13.92 -5.29 -8.84
C LYS A 72 13.13 -6.51 -9.30
N ARG A 73 13.85 -7.60 -9.61
CA ARG A 73 13.25 -8.93 -9.62
C ARG A 73 12.61 -9.11 -8.26
N TYR A 74 11.36 -9.56 -8.22
CA TYR A 74 10.67 -9.88 -6.97
C TYR A 74 11.49 -10.93 -6.22
N SER A 75 12.40 -10.48 -5.34
CA SER A 75 13.03 -11.35 -4.37
C SER A 75 11.90 -11.78 -3.44
N TYR A 76 11.51 -13.05 -3.50
CA TYR A 76 10.63 -13.64 -2.50
C TYR A 76 11.28 -13.37 -1.14
N LYS A 77 10.73 -12.41 -0.38
CA LYS A 77 11.20 -12.16 0.97
C LYS A 77 10.71 -13.36 1.78
N LEU A 78 11.66 -14.10 2.35
CA LEU A 78 11.35 -15.13 3.33
C LEU A 78 10.35 -14.55 4.35
N PRO A 79 9.26 -15.25 4.70
CA PRO A 79 8.31 -14.75 5.67
C PRO A 79 9.07 -14.32 6.92
N GLN A 80 9.07 -13.00 7.15
CA GLN A 80 9.81 -12.42 8.25
C GLN A 80 8.89 -12.57 9.47
N GLU A 81 9.25 -13.47 10.37
CA GLU A 81 8.53 -13.65 11.62
C GLU A 81 8.77 -12.42 12.49
N TYR A 82 7.72 -11.65 12.71
CA TYR A 82 7.73 -10.51 13.61
C TYR A 82 7.09 -10.93 14.93
N ASN A 83 7.82 -10.74 16.04
CA ASN A 83 7.22 -10.82 17.37
C ASN A 83 6.45 -9.53 17.62
N ILE A 84 5.13 -9.61 17.72
CA ILE A 84 4.25 -8.46 17.96
C ILE A 84 3.86 -8.45 19.43
N GLU A 85 4.43 -7.51 20.19
CA GLU A 85 4.00 -7.24 21.56
C GLU A 85 2.87 -6.21 21.54
N THR A 86 1.73 -6.56 22.13
CA THR A 86 0.54 -5.69 22.19
C THR A 86 0.13 -5.47 23.64
N VAL A 87 -0.03 -4.21 24.04
CA VAL A 87 -0.55 -3.83 25.36
C VAL A 87 -2.02 -3.46 25.21
N VAL A 88 -2.87 -4.07 26.02
CA VAL A 88 -4.32 -3.88 26.01
C VAL A 88 -4.80 -3.40 27.38
N VAL A 89 -5.72 -2.44 27.39
CA VAL A 89 -6.28 -1.86 28.62
C VAL A 89 -7.79 -2.07 28.63
N ALA A 90 -8.28 -2.63 29.72
CA ALA A 90 -9.70 -2.79 29.99
C ALA A 90 -10.23 -1.57 30.75
N GLU A 91 -11.40 -1.07 30.36
CA GLU A 91 -12.10 -0.05 31.15
C GLU A 91 -12.48 -0.63 32.54
N PRO A 92 -12.34 0.14 33.65
CA PRO A 92 -12.70 -0.34 34.98
C PRO A 92 -14.15 -0.82 35.09
N ALA A 93 -15.09 -0.19 34.38
CA ALA A 93 -16.50 -0.59 34.35
C ALA A 93 -16.71 -2.00 33.79
N MET A 94 -15.90 -2.40 32.80
CA MET A 94 -15.95 -3.73 32.22
C MET A 94 -15.48 -4.79 33.22
N VAL A 95 -14.44 -4.48 34.00
CA VAL A 95 -13.92 -5.37 35.05
C VAL A 95 -14.86 -5.45 36.25
N SER A 96 -15.49 -4.33 36.64
CA SER A 96 -16.40 -4.31 37.79
C SER A 96 -17.72 -5.04 37.50
N TYR A 97 -18.24 -4.94 36.29
CA TYR A 97 -19.51 -5.58 35.91
C TYR A 97 -19.35 -7.07 35.58
N HIS A 98 -18.34 -7.45 34.80
CA HIS A 98 -18.15 -8.84 34.36
C HIS A 98 -17.17 -9.64 35.22
N GLY A 99 -16.34 -8.98 36.01
CA GLY A 99 -15.25 -9.59 36.76
C GLY A 99 -13.94 -9.68 35.97
N ALA A 100 -12.82 -9.69 36.69
CA ALA A 100 -11.49 -9.69 36.11
C ALA A 100 -11.20 -10.92 35.22
N ASP A 101 -11.70 -12.09 35.60
CA ASP A 101 -11.50 -13.31 34.82
C ASP A 101 -12.29 -13.33 33.52
N ALA A 102 -13.53 -12.82 33.53
CA ALA A 102 -14.34 -12.71 32.33
C ALA A 102 -13.75 -11.70 31.36
N ALA A 103 -13.31 -10.53 31.86
CA ALA A 103 -12.61 -9.51 31.10
C ALA A 103 -11.35 -10.07 30.41
N ARG A 104 -10.50 -10.79 31.16
CA ARG A 104 -9.28 -11.41 30.63
C ARG A 104 -9.59 -12.43 29.54
N ARG A 105 -10.56 -13.31 29.75
CA ARG A 105 -10.96 -14.33 28.76
C ARG A 105 -11.52 -13.69 27.49
N PHE A 106 -12.33 -12.64 27.63
CA PHE A 106 -12.88 -11.91 26.50
C PHE A 106 -11.79 -11.29 25.63
N ILE A 107 -10.86 -10.55 26.25
CA ILE A 107 -9.71 -9.95 25.56
C ILE A 107 -8.88 -11.02 24.84
N LEU A 108 -8.55 -12.11 25.53
CA LEU A 108 -7.77 -13.19 24.94
C LEU A 108 -8.49 -13.85 23.76
N THR A 109 -9.81 -13.97 23.83
CA THR A 109 -10.63 -14.51 22.73
C THR A 109 -10.56 -13.62 21.50
N ILE A 110 -10.66 -12.30 21.66
CA ILE A 110 -10.50 -11.35 20.55
C ILE A 110 -9.11 -11.45 19.95
N LEU A 111 -8.06 -11.46 20.78
CA LEU A 111 -6.68 -11.61 20.32
C LEU A 111 -6.48 -12.91 19.53
N ASN A 112 -7.08 -14.02 19.98
CA ASN A 112 -7.01 -15.30 19.28
C ASN A 112 -7.81 -15.32 17.96
N MET A 113 -8.92 -14.58 17.87
CA MET A 113 -9.68 -14.46 16.62
C MET A 113 -8.93 -13.62 15.58
N VAL A 114 -8.24 -12.55 16.02
CA VAL A 114 -7.48 -11.66 15.13
C VAL A 114 -6.11 -12.22 14.77
N GLY A 115 -5.42 -12.88 15.69
CA GLY A 115 -4.10 -13.46 15.45
C GLY A 115 -4.10 -14.72 14.56
N LYS A 116 -5.27 -15.26 14.23
CA LYS A 116 -5.44 -16.40 13.32
C LYS A 116 -5.83 -16.00 11.89
N LEU A 117 -6.06 -14.71 11.63
CA LEU A 117 -6.26 -14.13 10.29
C LEU A 117 -4.90 -13.79 9.67
#